data_AF-A0A7J7P0B3-F1
#
_entry.id   AF-A0A7J7P0B3-F1
#
_cell.length_a   1.000
_cell.length_b   1.000
_cell.length_c   1.000
_cell.angle_alpha   90.00
_cell.angle_beta   90.00
_cell.angle_gamma   90.00
#
_symmetry.space_group_name_H-M   'P 1'
#
loop_
_entity.id
_entity.type
_entity.pdbx_description
1 polymer ?
#
loop_
_entity_poly.entity_id
_entity_poly.type
_entity_poly.pdbx_seq_one_letter_code
_entity_poly.pdbx_strand_id
1 'polypeptide(L)' 'TEEVWNWSPWYNHREVGGWTTIYEGLTFVTVRGVGHQVPIFAPKRSLQLIKHFLANKKLPSAAF' A
#
# COMPACT_ATOMS: atom_id res chain seq x y z
N THR A 1 5.28 17.89 7.38
CA THR A 1 4.94 16.57 7.94
C THR A 1 6.21 15.76 7.96
N GLU A 2 6.66 15.33 9.13
CA GLU A 2 7.87 14.50 9.24
C GLU A 2 7.59 13.09 8.73
N GLU A 3 8.49 12.57 7.92
CA GLU A 3 8.44 11.19 7.43
C GLU A 3 9.00 10.27 8.52
N VAL A 4 8.17 9.34 8.99
CA VAL A 4 8.52 8.33 10.00
C VAL A 4 8.96 7.03 9.32
N TRP A 5 8.55 6.81 8.06
CA TRP A 5 9.03 5.71 7.24
C TRP A 5 9.22 6.13 5.79
N ASN A 6 10.47 6.11 5.35
CA ASN A 6 10.94 6.33 3.99
C ASN A 6 10.17 5.53 2.93
N TRP A 7 9.96 6.18 1.78
CA TRP A 7 9.42 5.58 0.55
C TRP A 7 9.96 4.17 0.25
N SER A 8 9.08 3.17 0.41
CA SER A 8 9.43 1.75 0.31
C SER A 8 8.38 0.98 -0.51
N PRO A 9 8.77 -0.10 -1.23
CA PRO A 9 7.79 -0.94 -1.91
C PRO A 9 6.94 -1.70 -0.90
N TRP A 10 5.69 -1.98 -1.26
CA TRP A 10 4.86 -2.94 -0.56
C TRP A 10 4.44 -4.08 -1.49
N TYR A 11 4.19 -5.25 -0.92
CA TYR A 11 4.02 -6.49 -1.65
C TYR A 11 2.60 -7.05 -1.51
N ASN A 12 2.12 -7.63 -2.61
CA ASN A 12 0.96 -8.51 -2.64
C ASN A 12 1.46 -9.86 -3.19
N HIS A 13 1.56 -10.87 -2.30
CA HIS A 13 2.26 -12.12 -2.59
C HIS A 13 3.70 -11.86 -3.07
N ARG A 14 4.04 -12.34 -4.28
CA ARG A 14 5.39 -12.26 -4.87
C ARG A 14 5.62 -11.01 -5.73
N GLU A 15 4.65 -10.10 -5.78
CA GLU A 15 4.72 -8.92 -6.63
C GLU A 15 4.71 -7.62 -5.83
N VAL A 16 5.43 -6.61 -6.34
CA VAL A 16 5.32 -5.23 -5.86
C VAL A 16 3.92 -4.71 -6.19
N GLY A 17 3.13 -4.48 -5.15
CA GLY A 17 1.78 -3.92 -5.23
C GLY A 17 1.78 -2.41 -5.44
N GLY A 18 2.86 -1.74 -5.05
CA GLY A 18 3.09 -0.30 -5.19
C GLY A 18 4.13 0.18 -4.18
N TRP A 19 4.04 1.44 -3.77
CA TRP A 19 4.94 2.07 -2.81
C TRP A 19 4.18 2.77 -1.70
N THR A 20 4.81 2.89 -0.54
CA THR A 20 4.25 3.54 0.63
C THR A 20 5.30 4.41 1.31
N THR A 21 4.85 5.52 1.87
CA THR A 21 5.58 6.31 2.88
C THR A 21 4.63 6.59 4.04
N ILE A 22 5.18 6.71 5.25
CA ILE A 22 4.41 7.03 6.46
C ILE A 22 4.92 8.34 7.03
N TYR A 23 4.00 9.27 7.21
CA TYR A 23 4.17 10.50 7.96
C TYR A 23 3.51 10.37 9.33
N GLU A 24 3.79 11.33 10.21
CA GLU A 24 3.01 11.48 11.43
C GLU A 24 1.50 11.66 11.11
N GLY A 25 0.67 10.70 11.54
CA GLY A 25 -0.78 10.73 11.36
C GLY A 25 -1.29 10.38 9.95
N LEU A 26 -0.43 10.09 8.97
CA LEU A 26 -0.83 9.82 7.58
C LEU A 26 0.01 8.71 6.93
N THR A 27 -0.65 7.79 6.24
CA THR A 27 0.02 6.82 5.35
C THR A 27 -0.36 7.11 3.91
N PHE A 28 0.65 7.40 3.07
CA PHE A 28 0.46 7.60 1.64
C PHE A 28 0.85 6.32 0.89
N VAL A 29 -0.04 5.84 0.01
CA VAL A 29 0.14 4.59 -0.72
C VAL A 29 -0.16 4.79 -2.20
N THR A 30 0.70 4.24 -3.06
CA THR A 30 0.43 4.04 -4.48
C THR A 30 0.09 2.59 -4.75
N VAL A 31 -0.71 2.35 -5.80
CA VAL A 31 -0.96 1.02 -6.34
C VAL A 31 -0.35 0.97 -7.74
N ARG A 32 0.54 0.03 -7.99
CA ARG A 32 1.29 -0.09 -9.24
C ARG A 32 0.34 -0.46 -10.39
N GLY A 33 0.42 0.30 -11.48
CA GLY A 33 -0.21 -0.05 -12.77
C GLY A 33 -1.72 0.20 -12.85
N VAL A 34 -2.27 1.05 -11.98
CA VAL A 34 -3.70 1.39 -11.99
C VAL A 34 -3.92 2.89 -12.13
N GLY A 35 -5.01 3.24 -12.81
CA GLY A 35 -5.49 4.62 -12.91
C GLY A 35 -6.50 4.97 -11.81
N HIS A 36 -7.47 5.80 -12.17
CA HIS A 36 -8.41 6.42 -11.22
C HIS A 36 -9.28 5.42 -10.43
N GLN A 37 -9.73 4.33 -11.07
CA GLN A 37 -10.62 3.34 -10.46
C GLN A 37 -9.85 2.10 -9.94
N VAL A 38 -9.02 2.30 -8.92
CA VAL A 38 -8.14 1.25 -8.34
C VAL A 38 -8.87 -0.09 -8.09
N PRO A 39 -10.06 -0.13 -7.44
CA PRO A 39 -10.71 -1.41 -7.14
C PRO A 39 -11.20 -2.18 -8.37
N ILE A 40 -11.45 -1.49 -9.48
CA ILE A 40 -11.84 -2.13 -10.75
C ILE A 40 -10.64 -2.82 -11.40
N PHE A 41 -9.47 -2.17 -11.40
CA PHE A 41 -8.29 -2.65 -12.12
C PHE A 41 -7.32 -3.50 -11.28
N ALA A 42 -7.33 -3.39 -9.95
CA ALA A 42 -6.50 -4.20 -9.06
C ALA A 42 -7.25 -4.68 -7.80
N PRO A 43 -8.34 -5.46 -7.96
CA PRO A 43 -9.24 -5.83 -6.87
C PRO A 43 -8.52 -6.54 -5.70
N LYS A 44 -7.54 -7.42 -5.98
CA LYS A 44 -6.76 -8.12 -4.94
C LYS A 44 -5.92 -7.15 -4.10
N ARG A 45 -5.25 -6.19 -4.75
CA ARG A 45 -4.41 -5.17 -4.12
C ARG A 45 -5.27 -4.19 -3.32
N SER A 46 -6.42 -3.78 -3.86
CA SER A 46 -7.38 -2.91 -3.16
C SER A 46 -7.97 -3.57 -1.92
N LEU A 47 -8.31 -4.85 -1.98
CA LEU A 47 -8.82 -5.59 -0.83
C LEU A 47 -7.76 -5.68 0.28
N GLN A 48 -6.50 -5.97 -0.06
CA GLN A 48 -5.41 -5.96 0.92
C GLN A 48 -5.25 -4.57 1.54
N LEU A 49 -5.26 -3.51 0.73
CA LEU A 49 -5.14 -2.13 1.20
C LEU A 49 -6.21 -1.78 2.24
N ILE A 50 -7.48 -2.05 1.93
CA ILE A 50 -8.60 -1.75 2.85
C ILE A 50 -8.52 -2.60 4.12
N LYS A 51 -8.18 -3.89 4.03
CA LYS A 51 -8.00 -4.75 5.20
C LYS A 51 -6.90 -4.23 6.13
N HIS A 52 -5.78 -3.78 5.57
CA HIS A 52 -4.65 -3.23 6.33
C HIS A 52 -5.01 -1.88 6.97
N PHE A 53 -5.68 -1.00 6.21
CA PHE A 53 -6.17 0.28 6.72
C PHE A 53 -7.11 0.09 7.92
N LEU A 54 -8.15 -0.73 7.77
CA LEU A 54 -9.13 -0.98 8.84
C LEU A 54 -8.52 -1.66 10.07
N ALA A 55 -7.49 -2.48 9.88
CA ALA A 55 -6.78 -3.16 10.97
C ALA A 55 -5.66 -2.32 11.61
N ASN A 56 -5.44 -1.09 11.15
CA ASN A 56 -4.28 -0.26 11.52
C ASN A 56 -2.94 -1.01 11.40
N LYS A 57 -2.76 -1.73 10.28
CA LYS A 57 -1.55 -2.53 10.00
C LYS A 57 -0.81 -1.99 8.80
N LYS A 58 0.53 -1.92 8.91
CA LYS A 58 1.44 -1.62 7.80
C LYS A 58 1.28 -2.63 6.67
N LEU A 59 1.39 -2.19 5.42
CA LEU A 59 1.43 -3.10 4.27
C LEU A 59 2.71 -3.96 4.29
N PRO A 60 2.71 -5.18 3.73
CA PRO A 60 3.88 -6.06 3.74
C PRO A 60 5.06 -5.42 3.01
N SER A 61 6.22 -5.33 3.67
CA SER A 61 7.46 -4.77 3.12
C SER A 61 8.34 -5.80 2.39
N ALA A 62 7.93 -7.07 2.39
CA ALA A 62 8.61 -8.17 1.69
C ALA A 62 7.58 -9.08 1.02
N ALA A 63 8.01 -9.79 -0.02
CA ALA A 63 7.23 -10.82 -0.66
C ALA A 63 6.92 -11.98 0.30
N PHE A 64 5.75 -12.60 0.13
CA PHE A 64 5.26 -13.74 0.90
C PHE A 64 4.52 -14.75 0.03
#